data_AF-A0A6C0LFS4-F1
#
_entry.id   AF-A0A6C0LFS4-F1
#
_cell.length_a   1.000
_cell.length_b   1.000
_cell.length_c   1.000
_cell.angle_alpha   90.00
_cell.angle_beta   90.00
_cell.angle_gamma   90.00
#
_symmetry.space_group_name_H-M   'P 1'
#
loop_
_entity.id
_entity.type
_entity.pdbx_description
1 polymer ?
#
loop_
_entity_poly.entity_id
_entity_poly.type
_entity_poly.pdbx_seq_one_letter_code
_entity_poly.pdbx_strand_id
1 'polypeptide(L)'
;MSNLCSRRVVLLGTVIVTLVVSVIYIYNIRIEGMKVKYDCPTSLEQTNDGLFKLSYKNNKKPPNYYYNLDEYINLIDFQKEKNMGCPVLSLNSNNSNLTPAVVEQNYDDEDIDKLMDANISGDGYNTNQYPGFDPTNLYIGMKTPLDLLHDTELNNDVSANPMDSNWGGNSYTSELVETGFYKSNSR
;
A
#
# COMPACT_ATOMS: atom_id res chain seq x y z
N MET A 1 12.42 63.17 2.69
CA MET A 1 12.52 62.09 1.67
C MET A 1 13.46 60.95 2.05
N SER A 2 14.23 61.03 3.14
CA SER A 2 15.17 59.96 3.58
C SER A 2 14.52 58.76 4.29
N ASN A 3 13.39 58.96 4.98
CA ASN A 3 12.77 57.91 5.79
C ASN A 3 11.97 56.87 5.00
N LEU A 4 11.52 57.21 3.78
CA LEU A 4 10.77 56.27 2.92
C LEU A 4 11.69 55.22 2.28
N CYS A 5 12.92 55.63 1.94
CA CYS A 5 13.94 54.74 1.37
C CYS A 5 14.43 53.75 2.43
N SER A 6 14.76 54.21 3.63
CA SER A 6 15.16 53.35 4.75
C SER A 6 14.09 52.33 5.11
N ARG A 7 12.81 52.73 5.18
CA ARG A 7 11.69 51.83 5.47
C ARG A 7 11.46 50.77 4.39
N ARG A 8 11.70 51.08 3.11
CA ARG A 8 11.61 50.10 2.00
C ARG A 8 12.78 49.11 2.02
N VAL A 9 13.98 49.57 2.38
CA VAL A 9 15.15 48.69 2.54
C VAL A 9 14.95 47.72 3.71
N VAL A 10 14.38 48.17 4.82
CA VAL A 10 14.05 47.30 5.96
C VAL A 10 12.99 46.26 5.58
N LEU A 11 11.93 46.65 4.87
CA LEU A 11 10.89 45.71 4.43
C LEU A 11 11.44 44.65 3.46
N LEU A 12 12.25 45.05 2.47
CA LEU A 12 12.90 44.11 1.56
C LEU A 12 13.85 43.16 2.31
N GLY A 13 14.60 43.67 3.30
CA GLY A 13 15.44 42.85 4.17
C GLY A 13 14.63 41.79 4.92
N THR A 14 13.49 42.16 5.51
CA THR A 14 12.65 41.20 6.24
C THR A 14 12.09 40.11 5.33
N VAL A 15 11.66 40.44 4.11
CA VAL A 15 11.14 39.45 3.14
C VAL A 15 12.23 38.46 2.73
N ILE A 16 13.43 38.95 2.43
CA ILE A 16 14.58 38.10 2.07
C ILE A 16 14.94 37.17 3.22
N VAL A 17 14.96 37.66 4.46
CA VAL A 17 15.23 36.83 5.65
C VAL A 17 14.17 35.74 5.80
N THR A 18 12.88 36.05 5.66
CA THR A 18 11.82 35.03 5.75
C THR A 18 11.91 33.98 4.64
N LEU A 19 12.33 34.37 3.43
CA LEU A 19 12.51 33.46 2.30
C LEU A 19 13.73 32.55 2.49
N VAL A 20 14.83 33.06 3.06
CA VAL A 20 16.01 32.24 3.36
C VAL A 20 15.69 31.23 4.47
N VAL A 21 14.95 31.64 5.52
CA VAL A 21 14.54 30.74 6.61
C VAL A 21 13.59 29.65 6.11
N SER A 22 12.64 29.96 5.23
CA SER A 22 11.73 28.95 4.67
C SER A 22 12.47 27.94 3.79
N VAL A 23 13.42 28.39 2.97
CA VAL A 23 14.26 27.50 2.16
C VAL A 23 15.11 26.57 3.04
N ILE A 24 15.71 27.08 4.12
CA ILE A 24 16.44 26.24 5.09
C ILE A 24 15.51 25.18 5.72
N TYR A 25 14.28 25.56 6.05
CA TYR A 25 13.30 24.63 6.62
C TYR A 25 12.88 23.54 5.61
N ILE A 26 12.68 23.91 4.34
CA ILE A 26 12.36 22.96 3.26
C ILE A 26 13.51 21.97 3.02
N TYR A 27 14.77 22.42 3.05
CA TYR A 27 15.92 21.53 2.90
C TYR A 27 16.07 20.55 4.07
N ASN A 28 15.75 20.97 5.30
CA ASN A 28 15.83 20.10 6.48
C ASN A 28 14.71 19.04 6.54
N ILE A 29 13.55 19.28 5.91
CA ILE A 29 12.41 18.35 5.90
C ILE A 29 12.64 17.12 5.00
N ARG A 30 13.66 17.10 4.13
CA ARG A 30 13.80 16.07 3.09
C ARG A 30 14.84 14.98 3.34
N ILE A 31 15.21 14.73 4.60
CA ILE A 31 15.99 13.54 4.97
C ILE A 31 15.37 12.86 6.20
N GLU A 32 14.08 12.57 6.14
CA GLU A 32 13.59 11.33 6.75
C GLU A 32 13.92 10.17 5.81
N GLY A 33 15.22 9.90 5.68
CA GLY A 33 15.65 8.64 5.14
C GLY A 33 15.13 7.56 6.07
N MET A 34 14.17 6.77 5.60
CA MET A 34 13.86 5.45 6.16
C MET A 34 15.11 4.56 6.05
N LYS A 35 16.15 4.86 6.83
CA LYS A 35 17.12 3.84 7.19
C LYS A 35 16.39 2.97 8.18
N VAL A 36 16.01 1.78 7.73
CA VAL A 36 15.57 0.69 8.60
C VAL A 36 16.62 0.60 9.71
N LYS A 37 16.26 1.04 10.92
CA LYS A 37 17.18 1.13 12.06
C LYS A 37 17.67 -0.27 12.51
N TYR A 38 17.01 -1.31 12.02
CA TYR A 38 17.22 -2.69 12.40
C TYR A 38 17.97 -3.42 11.30
N ASP A 39 19.07 -4.09 11.67
CA ASP A 39 19.78 -5.03 10.80
C ASP A 39 18.88 -6.25 10.57
N CYS A 40 18.03 -6.21 9.54
CA CYS A 40 17.17 -7.34 9.19
C CYS A 40 17.96 -8.45 8.50
N PRO A 41 17.60 -9.72 8.73
CA PRO A 41 18.18 -10.83 8.00
C PRO A 41 17.80 -10.75 6.52
N THR A 42 18.72 -11.17 5.64
CA THR A 42 18.55 -11.10 4.19
C THR A 42 18.50 -12.47 3.52
N SER A 43 19.01 -13.52 4.17
CA SER A 43 18.94 -14.88 3.65
C SER A 43 18.57 -15.89 4.72
N LEU A 44 17.70 -16.84 4.36
CA LEU A 44 17.34 -18.02 5.13
C LEU A 44 17.56 -19.24 4.22
N GLU A 45 18.55 -20.07 4.53
CA GLU A 45 18.95 -21.23 3.73
C GLU A 45 18.78 -22.52 4.54
N GLN A 46 18.27 -23.58 3.91
CA GLN A 46 18.30 -24.91 4.50
C GLN A 46 19.63 -25.61 4.14
N THR A 47 20.31 -26.14 5.14
CA THR A 47 21.55 -26.91 4.99
C THR A 47 21.22 -28.37 4.66
N ASN A 48 22.16 -29.10 4.06
CA ASN A 48 22.03 -30.54 3.78
C ASN A 48 21.69 -31.37 5.03
N ASP A 49 22.07 -30.88 6.22
CA ASP A 49 21.80 -31.52 7.52
C ASP A 49 20.40 -31.16 8.09
N GLY A 50 19.56 -30.47 7.32
CA GLY A 50 18.21 -30.04 7.73
C GLY A 50 18.16 -28.77 8.56
N LEU A 51 19.30 -28.13 8.85
CA LEU A 51 19.43 -26.92 9.67
C LEU A 51 19.09 -25.65 8.88
N PHE A 52 18.47 -24.68 9.53
CA PHE A 52 18.18 -23.37 8.93
C PHE A 52 19.28 -22.36 9.28
N LYS A 53 19.90 -21.77 8.27
CA LYS A 53 20.97 -20.77 8.38
C LYS A 53 20.42 -19.38 8.05
N LEU A 54 20.46 -18.47 9.02
CA LEU A 54 20.04 -17.08 8.86
C LEU A 54 21.26 -16.17 8.67
N SER A 55 21.30 -15.42 7.57
CA SER A 55 22.41 -14.52 7.23
C SER A 55 21.97 -13.06 7.18
N TYR A 56 22.88 -12.16 7.58
CA TYR A 56 22.68 -10.71 7.56
C TYR A 56 23.61 -10.06 6.54
N LYS A 57 23.16 -8.98 5.89
CA LYS A 57 23.98 -8.22 4.91
C LYS A 57 25.26 -7.64 5.52
N ASN A 58 25.22 -7.31 6.81
CA ASN A 58 26.38 -6.85 7.57
C ASN A 58 27.05 -8.06 8.24
N ASN A 59 28.20 -8.48 7.69
CA ASN A 59 29.05 -9.58 8.19
C ASN A 59 29.61 -9.38 9.62
N LYS A 60 29.12 -8.40 10.38
CA LYS A 60 29.56 -8.12 11.76
C LYS A 60 28.92 -9.07 12.79
N LYS A 61 27.78 -9.66 12.48
CA LYS A 61 27.10 -10.62 13.36
C LYS A 61 27.39 -12.04 12.86
N PRO A 62 27.81 -12.98 13.73
CA PRO A 62 27.96 -14.37 13.32
C PRO A 62 26.61 -14.90 12.81
N PRO A 63 26.60 -15.76 11.77
CA PRO A 63 25.37 -16.39 11.30
C PRO A 63 24.77 -17.22 12.44
N ASN A 64 23.47 -17.06 12.67
CA ASN A 64 22.75 -17.88 13.63
C ASN A 64 22.24 -19.12 12.90
N TYR A 65 22.54 -20.29 13.46
CA TYR A 65 22.02 -21.57 13.02
C TYR A 65 20.84 -21.91 13.93
N TYR A 66 19.72 -22.25 13.31
CA TYR A 66 18.52 -22.72 14.01
C TYR A 66 18.26 -24.17 13.64
N TYR A 67 17.91 -24.96 14.64
CA TYR A 67 17.77 -26.41 14.47
C TYR A 67 16.40 -26.79 13.92
N ASN A 68 15.34 -26.03 14.26
CA ASN A 68 13.95 -26.36 13.95
C ASN A 68 13.14 -25.10 13.55
N LEU A 69 12.00 -25.32 12.88
CA LEU A 69 11.06 -24.25 12.51
C LEU A 69 10.52 -23.49 13.73
N ASP A 70 10.36 -24.18 14.87
CA ASP A 70 9.90 -23.60 16.14
C ASP A 70 10.88 -22.54 16.68
N GLU A 71 12.18 -22.74 16.49
CA GLU A 71 13.20 -21.81 16.95
C GLU A 71 13.19 -20.52 16.11
N TYR A 72 12.86 -20.64 14.82
CA TYR A 72 12.62 -19.49 13.95
C TYR A 72 11.35 -18.72 14.34
N ILE A 73 10.28 -19.41 14.76
CA ILE A 73 9.06 -18.76 15.26
C ILE A 73 9.38 -17.90 16.50
N ASN A 74 10.11 -18.46 17.47
CA ASN A 74 10.54 -17.73 18.67
C ASN A 74 11.34 -16.45 18.34
N LEU A 75 12.17 -16.50 17.29
CA LEU A 75 12.90 -15.34 16.80
C LEU A 75 11.97 -14.25 16.23
N ILE A 76 10.92 -14.64 15.49
CA ILE A 76 9.93 -13.69 14.95
C ILE A 76 9.16 -13.02 16.09
N ASP A 77 8.75 -13.78 17.10
CA ASP A 77 8.03 -13.25 18.26
C ASP A 77 8.91 -12.29 19.09
N PHE A 78 10.19 -12.61 19.27
CA PHE A 78 11.16 -11.70 19.88
C PHE A 78 11.33 -10.39 19.09
N GLN A 79 11.38 -10.46 17.75
CA GLN A 79 11.48 -9.27 16.90
C GLN A 79 10.25 -8.37 17.03
N LYS A 80 9.05 -8.97 17.09
CA LYS A 80 7.79 -8.26 17.33
C LYS A 80 7.79 -7.57 18.69
N GLU A 81 8.20 -8.26 19.77
CA GLU A 81 8.27 -7.70 21.12
C GLU A 81 9.20 -6.47 21.18
N LYS A 82 10.31 -6.50 20.43
CA LYS A 82 11.27 -5.39 20.33
C LYS A 82 10.85 -4.29 19.35
N ASN A 83 9.65 -4.35 18.76
CA ASN A 83 9.17 -3.43 17.72
C ASN A 83 10.16 -3.30 16.54
N MET A 84 10.80 -4.41 16.16
CA MET A 84 11.65 -4.49 14.98
C MET A 84 10.82 -4.98 13.79
N GLY A 85 10.48 -4.06 12.87
CA GLY A 85 9.71 -4.38 11.67
C GLY A 85 10.58 -4.98 10.56
N CYS A 86 10.98 -6.25 10.70
CA CYS A 86 11.67 -6.98 9.64
C CYS A 86 10.70 -7.86 8.83
N PRO A 87 10.93 -8.03 7.52
CA PRO A 87 10.12 -8.91 6.69
C PRO A 87 10.30 -10.37 7.12
N VAL A 88 9.20 -11.13 7.14
CA VAL A 88 9.23 -12.57 7.37
C VAL A 88 9.71 -13.27 6.09
N LEU A 89 10.80 -14.01 6.18
CA LEU A 89 11.35 -14.79 5.08
C LEU A 89 10.66 -16.15 5.02
N SER A 90 10.26 -16.58 3.82
CA SER A 90 9.76 -17.93 3.52
C SER A 90 10.87 -18.75 2.85
N LEU A 91 10.86 -20.06 3.08
CA LEU A 91 11.77 -21.01 2.46
C LEU A 91 11.13 -21.54 1.18
N ASN A 92 11.76 -21.29 0.03
CA ASN A 92 11.43 -22.01 -1.19
C ASN A 92 12.49 -23.09 -1.42
N SER A 93 12.11 -24.36 -1.29
CA SER A 93 13.03 -25.50 -1.48
C SER A 93 13.57 -25.60 -2.91
N ASN A 94 12.92 -24.96 -3.89
CA ASN A 94 13.22 -25.09 -5.32
C ASN A 94 13.84 -23.82 -5.94
N ASN A 95 13.81 -22.68 -5.25
CA ASN A 95 14.30 -21.41 -5.78
C ASN A 95 15.12 -20.68 -4.72
N SER A 96 16.38 -20.39 -5.05
CA SER A 96 17.32 -19.65 -4.20
C SER A 96 17.07 -18.15 -4.15
N ASN A 97 16.15 -17.62 -4.97
CA ASN A 97 15.68 -16.24 -4.83
C ASN A 97 14.56 -16.15 -3.80
N LEU A 98 14.86 -15.49 -2.69
CA LEU A 98 13.92 -15.16 -1.63
C LEU A 98 13.06 -13.98 -2.07
N THR A 99 11.79 -14.23 -2.34
CA THR A 99 10.77 -13.19 -2.37
C THR A 99 10.20 -13.03 -0.95
N PRO A 100 9.77 -11.82 -0.54
CA PRO A 100 8.95 -11.70 0.67
C PRO A 100 7.80 -12.70 0.57
N ALA A 101 7.38 -13.29 1.70
CA ALA A 101 6.27 -14.23 1.71
C ALA A 101 5.05 -13.57 1.05
N VAL A 102 4.84 -13.87 -0.23
CA VAL A 102 3.64 -13.49 -0.93
C VAL A 102 2.61 -14.41 -0.32
N VAL A 103 1.59 -13.83 0.31
CA VAL A 103 0.35 -14.55 0.53
C VAL A 103 -0.17 -14.78 -0.89
N GLU A 104 0.26 -15.87 -1.52
CA GLU A 104 -0.36 -16.34 -2.74
C GLU A 104 -1.75 -16.78 -2.31
N GLN A 105 -2.71 -15.88 -2.48
CA GLN A 105 -4.10 -16.28 -2.56
C GLN A 105 -4.16 -17.21 -3.77
N ASN A 106 -4.14 -18.52 -3.52
CA ASN A 106 -4.48 -19.52 -4.52
C ASN A 106 -5.92 -19.21 -4.94
N TYR A 107 -6.05 -18.39 -5.98
CA TYR A 107 -7.26 -18.05 -6.71
C TYR A 107 -7.67 -19.26 -7.57
N ASP A 108 -7.80 -20.43 -6.95
CA ASP A 108 -8.40 -21.59 -7.61
C ASP A 108 -9.92 -21.40 -7.59
N ASP A 109 -10.51 -21.14 -8.76
CA ASP A 109 -11.96 -21.05 -9.03
C ASP A 109 -12.77 -20.43 -7.88
N GLU A 110 -12.64 -19.11 -7.69
CA GLU A 110 -13.44 -18.39 -6.71
C GLU A 110 -14.92 -18.44 -7.10
N ASP A 111 -15.71 -19.16 -6.31
CA ASP A 111 -17.17 -19.11 -6.39
C ASP A 111 -17.61 -17.66 -6.13
N ILE A 112 -18.23 -17.04 -7.13
CA ILE A 112 -18.63 -15.64 -7.05
C ILE A 112 -19.87 -15.56 -6.17
N ASP A 113 -19.70 -15.01 -4.97
CA ASP A 113 -20.80 -14.86 -4.04
C ASP A 113 -21.74 -13.74 -4.44
N LYS A 114 -23.04 -14.03 -4.35
CA LYS A 114 -24.06 -13.01 -4.60
C LYS A 114 -23.97 -11.92 -3.54
N LEU A 115 -23.88 -10.68 -4.01
CA LEU A 115 -24.00 -9.51 -3.15
C LEU A 115 -25.44 -9.41 -2.65
N MET A 116 -25.62 -9.44 -1.33
CA MET A 116 -26.88 -9.21 -0.64
C MET A 116 -26.85 -7.81 -0.05
N ASP A 117 -27.85 -7.00 -0.38
CA ASP A 117 -27.98 -5.66 0.16
C ASP A 117 -29.29 -5.53 0.95
N ALA A 118 -29.19 -5.02 2.17
CA ALA A 118 -30.32 -4.76 3.06
C ALA A 118 -30.51 -3.25 3.33
N ASN A 119 -29.75 -2.38 2.66
CA ASN A 119 -29.80 -0.94 2.89
C ASN A 119 -31.06 -0.26 2.33
N ILE A 120 -31.81 -0.93 1.44
CA ILE A 120 -33.04 -0.40 0.83
C ILE A 120 -34.20 -1.32 1.20
N SER A 121 -35.27 -0.71 1.73
CA SER A 121 -36.56 -1.39 2.00
C SER A 121 -37.59 -1.02 0.92
N GLY A 122 -38.21 -2.01 0.28
CA GLY A 122 -39.26 -1.81 -0.73
C GLY A 122 -39.57 -3.08 -1.54
N ASP A 123 -40.59 -3.01 -2.39
CA ASP A 123 -40.82 -4.01 -3.43
C ASP A 123 -39.79 -3.85 -4.57
N GLY A 124 -39.16 -4.96 -4.99
CA GLY A 124 -38.12 -4.96 -6.03
C GLY A 124 -36.66 -4.94 -5.54
N TYR A 125 -36.38 -5.44 -4.34
CA TYR A 125 -35.01 -5.63 -3.83
C TYR A 125 -34.14 -6.45 -4.81
N ASN A 126 -32.83 -6.15 -4.86
CA ASN A 126 -31.84 -6.85 -5.69
C ASN A 126 -32.14 -6.88 -7.21
N THR A 127 -32.91 -5.92 -7.74
CA THR A 127 -33.21 -5.82 -9.18
C THR A 127 -32.69 -4.50 -9.76
N ASN A 128 -31.57 -4.52 -10.49
CA ASN A 128 -30.95 -3.34 -11.13
C ASN A 128 -30.76 -2.12 -10.20
N GLN A 129 -30.53 -2.36 -8.93
CA GLN A 129 -30.22 -1.32 -7.94
C GLN A 129 -28.72 -1.29 -7.69
N TYR A 130 -28.23 -0.13 -7.26
CA TYR A 130 -26.86 -0.02 -6.77
C TYR A 130 -26.72 -0.61 -5.37
N PRO A 131 -25.57 -1.22 -5.07
CA PRO A 131 -25.27 -1.61 -3.72
C PRO A 131 -25.15 -0.39 -2.82
N GLY A 132 -25.82 -0.45 -1.68
CA GLY A 132 -25.67 0.51 -0.59
C GLY A 132 -24.31 0.37 0.09
N PHE A 133 -23.92 1.42 0.81
CA PHE A 133 -22.71 1.41 1.62
C PHE A 133 -22.90 0.52 2.86
N ASP A 134 -22.04 -0.49 3.03
CA ASP A 134 -21.99 -1.36 4.22
C ASP A 134 -20.80 -0.96 5.11
N PRO A 135 -21.02 -0.39 6.31
CA PRO A 135 -19.93 -0.04 7.23
C PRO A 135 -19.25 -1.27 7.86
N THR A 136 -19.91 -2.43 7.87
CA THR A 136 -19.45 -3.65 8.53
C THR A 136 -18.84 -4.68 7.57
N ASN A 137 -19.02 -4.50 6.27
CA ASN A 137 -18.59 -5.36 5.16
C ASN A 137 -18.69 -6.86 5.45
N LEU A 138 -19.86 -7.44 5.15
CA LEU A 138 -20.12 -8.87 5.30
C LEU A 138 -19.30 -9.77 4.34
N TYR A 139 -18.67 -9.20 3.30
CA TYR A 139 -18.01 -9.92 2.22
C TYR A 139 -16.49 -9.96 2.34
N ILE A 140 -15.93 -9.67 3.53
CA ILE A 140 -14.47 -9.70 3.73
C ILE A 140 -13.94 -11.12 3.46
N GLY A 141 -13.08 -11.23 2.45
CA GLY A 141 -12.46 -12.49 2.05
C GLY A 141 -13.28 -13.34 1.08
N MET A 142 -14.42 -12.83 0.58
CA MET A 142 -15.19 -13.44 -0.51
C MET A 142 -15.12 -12.53 -1.74
N LYS A 143 -15.21 -13.09 -2.95
CA LYS A 143 -15.26 -12.29 -4.19
C LYS A 143 -16.69 -12.06 -4.64
N THR A 144 -17.06 -10.79 -4.74
CA THR A 144 -18.38 -10.38 -5.17
C THR A 144 -18.37 -9.91 -6.63
N PRO A 145 -19.54 -9.83 -7.30
CA PRO A 145 -19.64 -9.20 -8.61
C PRO A 145 -19.14 -7.75 -8.64
N LEU A 146 -19.20 -7.03 -7.51
CA LEU A 146 -18.72 -5.67 -7.40
C LEU A 146 -17.19 -5.61 -7.47
N ASP A 147 -16.51 -6.56 -6.83
CA ASP A 147 -15.05 -6.69 -6.91
C ASP A 147 -14.62 -7.05 -8.33
N LEU A 148 -15.37 -7.93 -9.01
CA LEU A 148 -15.10 -8.27 -10.41
C LEU A 148 -15.24 -7.04 -11.33
N LEU A 149 -16.25 -6.20 -11.11
CA LEU A 149 -16.42 -4.95 -11.86
C LEU A 149 -15.23 -4.01 -11.64
N HIS A 150 -14.78 -3.88 -10.40
CA HIS A 150 -13.61 -3.07 -10.07
C HIS A 150 -12.34 -3.59 -10.75
N ASP A 151 -12.10 -4.91 -10.69
CA ASP A 151 -10.98 -5.56 -11.37
C ASP A 151 -11.03 -5.33 -12.89
N THR A 152 -12.23 -5.40 -13.50
CA THR A 152 -12.36 -5.20 -14.95
C THR A 152 -11.98 -3.80 -15.39
N GLU A 153 -12.31 -2.77 -14.61
CA GLU A 153 -11.91 -1.38 -14.89
C GLU A 153 -10.40 -1.18 -14.72
N LEU A 154 -9.82 -1.80 -13.69
CA LEU A 154 -8.37 -1.76 -13.46
C LEU A 154 -7.57 -2.44 -14.59
N ASN A 155 -8.13 -3.48 -15.20
CA ASN A 155 -7.48 -4.22 -16.28
C ASN A 155 -7.60 -3.54 -17.66
N ASN A 156 -8.41 -2.48 -17.80
CA ASN A 156 -8.46 -1.70 -19.02
C ASN A 156 -7.18 -0.88 -19.22
N ASP A 157 -6.90 -0.42 -20.44
CA ASP A 157 -5.74 0.46 -20.68
C ASP A 157 -5.85 1.79 -19.92
N VAL A 158 -7.08 2.29 -19.80
CA VAL A 158 -7.41 3.54 -19.11
C VAL A 158 -8.68 3.33 -18.29
N SER A 159 -8.61 3.58 -16.99
CA SER A 159 -9.76 3.47 -16.08
C SER A 159 -10.44 4.82 -15.88
N ALA A 160 -11.77 4.80 -15.72
CA ALA A 160 -12.54 5.97 -15.30
C ALA A 160 -12.49 6.19 -13.77
N ASN A 161 -12.06 5.19 -13.00
CA ASN A 161 -12.05 5.24 -11.55
C ASN A 161 -10.81 6.01 -11.04
N PRO A 162 -10.99 7.09 -10.26
CA PRO A 162 -9.88 7.88 -9.72
C PRO A 162 -9.00 7.15 -8.70
N MET A 163 -9.45 5.99 -8.21
CA MET A 163 -8.67 5.16 -7.29
C MET A 163 -7.72 4.19 -8.00
N ASP A 164 -7.83 4.03 -9.31
CA ASP A 164 -7.02 3.06 -10.05
C ASP A 164 -5.69 3.66 -10.49
N SER A 165 -4.67 2.82 -10.58
CA SER A 165 -3.32 3.25 -10.98
C SER A 165 -3.23 3.72 -12.44
N ASN A 166 -4.13 3.24 -13.30
CA ASN A 166 -4.29 3.58 -14.72
C ASN A 166 -5.42 4.60 -14.95
N TRP A 167 -5.78 5.40 -13.94
CA TRP A 167 -6.85 6.39 -14.07
C TRP A 167 -6.57 7.40 -15.19
N GLY A 168 -7.53 7.56 -16.10
CA GLY A 168 -7.46 8.47 -17.25
C GLY A 168 -7.57 9.96 -16.92
N GLY A 169 -7.76 10.31 -15.65
CA GLY A 169 -7.85 11.69 -15.19
C GLY A 169 -9.20 12.35 -15.45
N ASN A 170 -9.28 13.64 -15.09
CA ASN A 170 -10.53 14.40 -15.12
C ASN A 170 -11.11 14.56 -16.52
N SER A 171 -10.28 14.78 -17.54
CA SER A 171 -10.73 14.96 -18.93
C SER A 171 -11.40 13.71 -19.46
N TYR A 172 -10.80 12.55 -19.23
CA TYR A 172 -11.34 11.25 -19.65
C TYR A 172 -12.70 10.97 -19.00
N THR A 173 -12.78 11.16 -17.67
CA THR A 173 -14.06 10.99 -16.96
C THR A 173 -15.15 11.96 -17.45
N SER A 174 -14.78 13.20 -17.81
CA SER A 174 -15.73 14.20 -18.34
C SER A 174 -16.26 13.78 -19.72
N GLU A 175 -15.37 13.28 -20.59
CA GLU A 175 -15.75 12.75 -21.90
C GLU A 175 -16.71 11.55 -21.79
N LEU A 176 -16.49 10.64 -20.85
CA LEU A 176 -17.41 9.52 -20.59
C LEU A 176 -18.80 9.99 -20.14
N VAL A 177 -18.87 11.06 -19.34
CA VAL A 177 -20.14 11.67 -18.96
C VAL A 177 -20.84 12.29 -20.17
N GLU A 178 -20.11 13.02 -21.01
CA GLU A 178 -20.65 13.68 -22.21
C GLU A 178 -21.13 12.68 -23.28
N THR A 179 -20.41 11.57 -23.47
CA THR A 179 -20.79 10.47 -24.36
C THR A 179 -22.00 9.69 -23.86
N GLY A 180 -22.41 9.91 -22.60
CA GLY A 180 -23.57 9.28 -22.00
C GLY A 180 -23.32 7.86 -21.52
N PHE A 181 -22.06 7.47 -21.28
CA PHE A 181 -21.71 6.16 -20.73
C PHE A 181 -22.45 5.87 -19.41
N TYR A 182 -22.60 6.89 -18.57
CA TYR A 182 -23.31 6.80 -17.29
C TYR A 182 -24.80 7.18 -17.37
N LYS A 183 -25.43 7.20 -18.55
CA LYS A 183 -26.82 7.64 -18.68
C LYS A 183 -27.83 6.70 -18.01
N SER A 184 -27.55 5.40 -17.96
CA SER A 184 -28.35 4.41 -17.24
C SER A 184 -28.13 4.43 -15.72
N ASN A 185 -27.11 5.15 -15.27
CA ASN A 185 -26.70 5.28 -13.87
C ASN A 185 -27.48 6.41 -13.17
N SER A 186 -28.80 6.44 -13.36
CA SER A 186 -29.69 7.37 -12.65
C SER A 186 -30.32 6.67 -11.45
N ARG A 187 -30.29 7.33 -10.29
CA ARG A 187 -30.98 6.87 -9.07
C ARG A 187 -32.48 7.10 -9.16
#